data_AF-A0A372YSB5-F1
#
_entry.id   AF-A0A372YSB5-F1
#
_cell.length_a   1.000
_cell.length_b   1.000
_cell.length_c   1.000
_cell.angle_alpha   90.00
_cell.angle_beta   90.00
_cell.angle_gamma   90.00
#
_symmetry.space_group_name_H-M   'P 1'
#
loop_
_entity.id
_entity.type
_entity.pdbx_description
1 polymer ?
#
loop_
_entity_poly.entity_id
_entity_poly.type
_entity_poly.pdbx_seq_one_letter_code
_entity_poly.pdbx_strand_id
1 'polypeptide(L)'
;MSLPKRDGIKDRYYLIHKPDTSPEVLAEADICIQDVLNGTARENHSAYPTVVRNHNGTPFLPDQLLERYLISLPLKGFPNEDAVFLCDAMRRLVGWQEICYELEKYIEKQVQERYFLVGEREDGFTVFPPCTVLPELRPEDVDEGLLRFACYVAICHTVYGQSFESLTTEHILGLVSQIRPDMVKELKTNGSGKLPPNIQKRKTKHLTASANDAFATIRITARDCGEGACEEALSYLIEILEQPEFPRSYSIEFRGPEKIYLPIPGLPKKGVHQLFACAVRYPRLHVRMENYARLAMQEDEWYNNLSDESCAMPGTFAVFALGLEGPKWWRLVCDYLDRCDDEHSSLQEKFIHTFFKKYGFTAQSLPVLVHGVQSMQNLKPAKEFRTLIANEESLDALMEIKGHLEYYLPEESGNDKRALAYLWRDVLWAIWGTASENGGSKVIKTAPKELKEKYQQVFA
;
A
#
# COMPACT_ATOMS: atom_id res chain seq x y z
N MET A 1 -27.33 13.62 37.18
CA MET A 1 -28.41 12.70 36.75
C MET A 1 -27.79 11.33 36.53
N SER A 2 -28.49 10.24 36.85
CA SER A 2 -27.96 8.89 36.59
C SER A 2 -28.28 8.50 35.15
N LEU A 3 -27.27 8.31 34.31
CA LEU A 3 -27.47 7.76 32.97
C LEU A 3 -28.06 6.33 33.08
N PRO A 4 -28.82 5.88 32.06
CA PRO A 4 -29.29 4.50 32.00
C PRO A 4 -28.11 3.52 31.89
N LYS A 5 -28.40 2.22 32.05
CA LYS A 5 -27.40 1.18 31.81
C LYS A 5 -26.97 1.22 30.34
N ARG A 6 -25.67 1.08 30.09
CA ARG A 6 -25.10 0.92 28.74
C ARG A 6 -25.68 -0.31 28.07
N ASP A 7 -25.92 -0.21 26.77
CA ASP A 7 -26.60 -1.22 25.96
C ASP A 7 -25.72 -1.75 24.80
N GLY A 8 -24.48 -1.27 24.70
CA GLY A 8 -23.44 -1.84 23.86
C GLY A 8 -22.88 -3.18 24.39
N ILE A 9 -22.08 -3.85 23.57
CA ILE A 9 -21.49 -5.16 23.89
C ILE A 9 -20.73 -5.09 25.22
N LYS A 10 -21.05 -6.02 26.15
CA LYS A 10 -20.45 -6.09 27.50
C LYS A 10 -20.54 -4.77 28.27
N ASP A 11 -21.61 -4.00 28.07
CA ASP A 11 -21.86 -2.71 28.73
C ASP A 11 -20.74 -1.68 28.48
N ARG A 12 -20.06 -1.74 27.32
CA ARG A 12 -18.87 -0.89 27.04
C ARG A 12 -19.19 0.52 26.55
N TYR A 13 -20.32 0.74 25.90
CA TYR A 13 -20.72 2.01 25.26
C TYR A 13 -22.23 2.12 25.19
N TYR A 14 -22.72 3.33 24.88
CA TYR A 14 -24.12 3.58 24.56
C TYR A 14 -24.36 3.53 23.05
N LEU A 15 -25.45 2.88 22.63
CA LEU A 15 -25.96 2.98 21.27
C LEU A 15 -26.88 4.20 21.17
N ILE A 16 -26.65 5.04 20.17
CA ILE A 16 -27.40 6.30 19.99
C ILE A 16 -28.22 6.39 18.70
N HIS A 17 -28.24 5.30 17.92
CA HIS A 17 -29.05 5.20 16.70
C HIS A 17 -30.48 4.71 16.96
N LYS A 18 -30.79 4.26 18.19
CA LYS A 18 -32.11 3.70 18.52
C LYS A 18 -33.13 4.83 18.70
N PRO A 19 -34.36 4.70 18.17
CA PRO A 19 -35.40 5.72 18.31
C PRO A 19 -35.79 6.03 19.77
N ASP A 20 -35.62 5.08 20.68
CA ASP A 20 -35.95 5.17 22.09
C ASP A 20 -34.76 5.52 23.00
N THR A 21 -33.63 5.96 22.42
CA THR A 21 -32.45 6.41 23.18
C THR A 21 -32.82 7.58 24.09
N SER A 22 -32.40 7.51 25.37
CA SER A 22 -32.71 8.56 26.36
C SER A 22 -32.12 9.92 25.96
N PRO A 23 -32.86 11.03 26.14
CA PRO A 23 -32.37 12.38 25.84
C PRO A 23 -31.08 12.74 26.58
N GLU A 24 -30.90 12.24 27.81
CA GLU A 24 -29.69 12.45 28.60
C GLU A 24 -28.47 11.77 27.95
N VAL A 25 -28.63 10.58 27.37
CA VAL A 25 -27.56 9.89 26.63
C VAL A 25 -27.23 10.64 25.34
N LEU A 26 -28.23 11.14 24.63
CA LEU A 26 -28.03 11.94 23.42
C LEU A 26 -27.30 13.27 23.72
N ALA A 27 -27.63 13.93 24.85
CA ALA A 27 -26.93 15.13 25.29
C ALA A 27 -25.45 14.84 25.61
N GLU A 28 -25.14 13.70 26.23
CA GLU A 28 -23.75 13.27 26.45
C GLU A 28 -23.01 12.95 25.15
N ALA A 29 -23.72 12.44 24.12
CA ALA A 29 -23.15 12.24 22.78
C ALA A 29 -22.84 13.58 22.10
N ASP A 30 -23.72 14.58 22.21
CA ASP A 30 -23.48 15.93 21.70
C ASP A 30 -22.28 16.59 22.41
N ILE A 31 -22.15 16.41 23.72
CA ILE A 31 -20.95 16.81 24.48
C ILE A 31 -19.71 16.08 23.95
N CYS A 32 -19.82 14.79 23.66
CA CYS A 32 -18.71 14.00 23.12
C CYS A 32 -18.23 14.54 21.76
N ILE A 33 -19.16 14.90 20.87
CA ILE A 33 -18.85 15.54 19.58
C ILE A 33 -18.09 16.86 19.82
N GLN A 34 -18.56 17.70 20.75
CA GLN A 34 -17.85 18.93 21.11
C GLN A 34 -16.46 18.66 21.69
N ASP A 35 -16.29 17.61 22.49
CA ASP A 35 -14.99 17.23 23.03
C ASP A 35 -14.04 16.72 21.93
N VAL A 36 -14.54 16.06 20.88
CA VAL A 36 -13.74 15.71 19.70
C VAL A 36 -13.25 16.98 18.99
N LEU A 37 -14.16 17.93 18.75
CA LEU A 37 -13.82 19.22 18.14
C LEU A 37 -12.79 20.02 18.96
N ASN A 38 -12.90 19.96 20.29
CA ASN A 38 -12.00 20.64 21.22
C ASN A 38 -10.69 19.87 21.50
N GLY A 39 -10.54 18.64 21.01
CA GLY A 39 -9.37 17.78 21.29
C GLY A 39 -9.29 17.26 22.73
N THR A 40 -10.39 17.32 23.47
CA THR A 40 -10.50 16.87 24.86
C THR A 40 -11.03 15.44 24.99
N ALA A 41 -11.65 14.91 23.93
CA ALA A 41 -12.09 13.52 23.88
C ALA A 41 -10.92 12.53 23.97
N ARG A 42 -11.23 11.30 24.41
CA ARG A 42 -10.25 10.21 24.56
C ARG A 42 -10.77 8.92 23.97
N GLU A 43 -9.97 8.29 23.15
CA GLU A 43 -10.19 6.98 22.58
C GLU A 43 -9.89 5.85 23.60
N ASN A 44 -10.50 4.68 23.38
CA ASN A 44 -10.17 3.46 24.08
C ASN A 44 -10.25 2.28 23.09
N HIS A 45 -9.08 1.77 22.73
CA HIS A 45 -8.88 0.61 21.85
C HIS A 45 -8.44 -0.65 22.62
N SER A 46 -8.63 -0.69 23.95
CA SER A 46 -8.17 -1.83 24.78
C SER A 46 -8.97 -3.12 24.52
N ALA A 47 -10.09 -3.01 23.80
CA ALA A 47 -10.87 -4.12 23.29
C ALA A 47 -11.73 -3.61 22.12
N TYR A 48 -12.22 -4.51 21.28
CA TYR A 48 -13.13 -4.19 20.18
C TYR A 48 -14.61 -4.08 20.65
N PRO A 49 -15.41 -3.15 20.09
CA PRO A 49 -15.01 -2.05 19.20
C PRO A 49 -14.26 -0.94 19.93
N THR A 50 -13.53 -0.11 19.17
CA THR A 50 -12.95 1.14 19.66
C THR A 50 -14.08 2.08 20.10
N VAL A 51 -13.88 2.81 21.20
CA VAL A 51 -14.87 3.76 21.72
C VAL A 51 -14.23 5.12 21.97
N VAL A 52 -15.01 6.19 21.85
CA VAL A 52 -14.63 7.56 22.21
C VAL A 52 -15.36 7.96 23.48
N ARG A 53 -14.63 8.58 24.41
CA ARG A 53 -15.15 9.08 25.68
C ARG A 53 -15.09 10.60 25.69
N ASN A 54 -16.18 11.19 26.14
CA ASN A 54 -16.22 12.59 26.51
C ASN A 54 -15.47 12.83 27.84
N HIS A 55 -15.33 14.08 28.26
CA HIS A 55 -14.65 14.46 29.50
C HIS A 55 -15.30 13.89 30.78
N ASN A 56 -16.59 13.53 30.73
CA ASN A 56 -17.29 12.83 31.81
C ASN A 56 -16.98 11.32 31.86
N GLY A 57 -16.26 10.80 30.86
CA GLY A 57 -15.95 9.38 30.73
C GLY A 57 -17.07 8.56 30.09
N THR A 58 -18.09 9.20 29.50
CA THR A 58 -19.22 8.55 28.84
C THR A 58 -18.78 8.02 27.46
N PRO A 59 -18.83 6.69 27.21
CA PRO A 59 -18.32 6.07 25.99
C PRO A 59 -19.37 5.88 24.89
N PHE A 60 -18.98 6.20 23.66
CA PHE A 60 -19.77 6.08 22.44
C PHE A 60 -18.96 5.45 21.30
N LEU A 61 -19.63 4.94 20.27
CA LEU A 61 -18.97 4.49 19.05
C LEU A 61 -18.62 5.70 18.15
N PRO A 62 -17.44 5.72 17.51
CA PRO A 62 -17.01 6.84 16.67
C PRO A 62 -17.95 7.09 15.46
N ASP A 63 -18.36 6.01 14.80
CA ASP A 63 -19.29 6.02 13.65
C ASP A 63 -20.62 6.69 14.01
N GLN A 64 -21.20 6.37 15.17
CA GLN A 64 -22.48 6.93 15.58
C GLN A 64 -22.39 8.40 15.96
N LEU A 65 -21.28 8.84 16.57
CA LEU A 65 -21.04 10.26 16.83
C LEU A 65 -20.93 11.04 15.52
N LEU A 66 -20.24 10.46 14.53
CA LEU A 66 -20.07 11.04 13.22
C LEU A 66 -21.40 11.13 12.45
N GLU A 67 -22.15 10.02 12.36
CA GLU A 67 -23.48 9.98 11.72
C GLU A 67 -24.40 11.03 12.35
N ARG A 68 -24.48 11.06 13.69
CA ARG A 68 -25.32 12.02 14.42
C ARG A 68 -24.98 13.46 14.08
N TYR A 69 -23.70 13.79 14.01
CA TYR A 69 -23.28 15.13 13.63
C TYR A 69 -23.64 15.45 12.17
N LEU A 70 -23.30 14.58 11.22
CA LEU A 70 -23.51 14.81 9.80
C LEU A 70 -24.99 14.91 9.41
N ILE A 71 -25.88 14.15 10.07
CA ILE A 71 -27.33 14.24 9.86
C ILE A 71 -27.91 15.55 10.42
N SER A 72 -27.26 16.14 11.44
CA SER A 72 -27.69 17.43 11.99
C SER A 72 -27.38 18.62 11.09
N LEU A 73 -26.50 18.47 10.11
CA LEU A 73 -26.09 19.53 9.20
C LEU A 73 -27.15 19.82 8.13
N PRO A 74 -27.32 21.09 7.72
CA PRO A 74 -28.26 21.43 6.65
C PRO A 74 -27.74 20.92 5.31
N LEU A 75 -28.63 20.33 4.51
CA LEU A 75 -28.31 19.81 3.18
C LEU A 75 -28.30 20.90 2.09
N LYS A 76 -28.74 22.11 2.43
CA LYS A 76 -28.67 23.31 1.59
C LYS A 76 -27.84 24.36 2.32
N GLY A 77 -26.82 24.90 1.65
CA GLY A 77 -25.75 25.62 2.31
C GLY A 77 -24.92 24.69 3.20
N PHE A 78 -24.59 23.48 2.72
CA PHE A 78 -23.89 22.48 3.54
C PHE A 78 -22.55 23.04 4.06
N PRO A 79 -22.30 23.01 5.39
CA PRO A 79 -21.11 23.61 5.99
C PRO A 79 -19.91 22.66 5.84
N ASN A 80 -19.35 22.62 4.63
CA ASN A 80 -18.25 21.73 4.28
C ASN A 80 -17.05 21.86 5.23
N GLU A 81 -16.65 23.08 5.59
CA GLU A 81 -15.48 23.30 6.45
C GLU A 81 -15.66 22.69 7.85
N ASP A 82 -16.84 22.84 8.44
CA ASP A 82 -17.16 22.28 9.76
C ASP A 82 -17.20 20.74 9.71
N ALA A 83 -17.83 20.19 8.65
CA ALA A 83 -17.89 18.75 8.43
C ALA A 83 -16.49 18.13 8.27
N VAL A 84 -15.64 18.75 7.45
CA VAL A 84 -14.24 18.35 7.26
C VAL A 84 -13.47 18.42 8.57
N PHE A 85 -13.65 19.49 9.35
CA PHE A 85 -12.94 19.67 10.61
C PHE A 85 -13.26 18.57 11.62
N LEU A 86 -14.54 18.21 11.79
CA LEU A 86 -14.90 17.07 12.65
C LEU A 86 -14.31 15.76 12.12
N CYS A 87 -14.42 15.49 10.82
CA CYS A 87 -13.90 14.25 10.24
C CYS A 87 -12.40 14.11 10.45
N ASP A 88 -11.63 15.18 10.26
CA ASP A 88 -10.19 15.20 10.50
C ASP A 88 -9.87 15.02 12.00
N ALA A 89 -10.65 15.63 12.90
CA ALA A 89 -10.49 15.43 14.34
C ALA A 89 -10.78 13.97 14.77
N MET A 90 -11.88 13.40 14.26
CA MET A 90 -12.26 12.01 14.53
C MET A 90 -11.22 11.03 13.97
N ARG A 91 -10.79 11.22 12.72
CA ARG A 91 -9.75 10.40 12.07
C ARG A 91 -8.44 10.41 12.87
N ARG A 92 -8.01 11.57 13.38
CA ARG A 92 -6.80 11.66 14.21
C ARG A 92 -6.97 10.97 15.56
N LEU A 93 -8.20 10.93 16.09
CA LEU A 93 -8.51 10.33 17.39
C LEU A 93 -8.61 8.81 17.33
N VAL A 94 -9.29 8.26 16.32
CA VAL A 94 -9.63 6.83 16.26
C VAL A 94 -9.07 6.10 15.03
N GLY A 95 -8.49 6.82 14.07
CA GLY A 95 -8.04 6.25 12.79
C GLY A 95 -9.12 6.27 11.71
N TRP A 96 -8.69 6.12 10.45
CA TRP A 96 -9.58 6.15 9.28
C TRP A 96 -10.55 4.97 9.23
N GLN A 97 -10.07 3.77 9.58
CA GLN A 97 -10.85 2.52 9.53
C GLN A 97 -12.09 2.53 10.45
N GLU A 98 -12.08 3.34 11.50
CA GLU A 98 -13.22 3.46 12.43
C GLU A 98 -14.34 4.39 11.90
N ILE A 99 -14.10 5.13 10.81
CA ILE A 99 -15.04 6.14 10.29
C ILE A 99 -15.31 6.05 8.79
N CYS A 100 -14.46 5.37 8.02
CA CYS A 100 -14.54 5.36 6.55
C CYS A 100 -15.87 4.83 6.03
N TYR A 101 -16.38 3.75 6.64
CA TYR A 101 -17.65 3.15 6.25
C TYR A 101 -18.83 4.10 6.42
N GLU A 102 -18.89 4.82 7.54
CA GLU A 102 -19.98 5.77 7.80
C GLU A 102 -19.94 6.96 6.83
N LEU A 103 -18.74 7.45 6.51
CA LEU A 103 -18.57 8.50 5.49
C LEU A 103 -19.01 8.03 4.11
N GLU A 104 -18.64 6.81 3.71
CA GLU A 104 -19.08 6.22 2.44
C GLU A 104 -20.62 6.13 2.40
N LYS A 105 -21.25 5.62 3.47
CA LYS A 105 -22.72 5.54 3.57
C LYS A 105 -23.40 6.90 3.59
N TYR A 106 -22.77 7.91 4.18
CA TYR A 106 -23.27 9.27 4.12
C TYR A 106 -23.27 9.80 2.69
N ILE A 107 -22.19 9.60 1.92
CA ILE A 107 -22.12 10.00 0.51
C ILE A 107 -23.11 9.21 -0.36
N GLU A 108 -23.26 7.92 -0.12
CA GLU A 108 -24.26 7.09 -0.80
C GLU A 108 -25.68 7.68 -0.60
N LYS A 109 -26.09 7.91 0.64
CA LYS A 109 -27.42 8.47 0.95
C LYS A 109 -27.61 9.91 0.46
N GLN A 110 -26.61 10.79 0.66
CA GLN A 110 -26.80 12.23 0.45
C GLN A 110 -26.42 12.72 -0.95
N VAL A 111 -25.57 11.99 -1.67
CA VAL A 111 -25.13 12.36 -3.02
C VAL A 111 -25.66 11.38 -4.04
N GLN A 112 -25.38 10.08 -3.89
CA GLN A 112 -25.74 9.07 -4.89
C GLN A 112 -27.27 8.94 -5.02
N GLU A 113 -27.96 8.58 -3.93
CA GLU A 113 -29.41 8.34 -3.94
C GLU A 113 -30.23 9.60 -4.25
N ARG A 114 -29.69 10.79 -4.01
CA ARG A 114 -30.40 12.07 -4.19
C ARG A 114 -30.22 12.68 -5.57
N TYR A 115 -29.09 12.42 -6.24
CA TYR A 115 -28.75 13.06 -7.51
C TYR A 115 -28.68 12.10 -8.69
N PHE A 116 -28.74 10.78 -8.46
CA PHE A 116 -28.55 9.77 -9.50
C PHE A 116 -29.67 8.73 -9.53
N LEU A 117 -29.96 8.25 -10.74
CA LEU A 117 -30.58 6.95 -10.97
C LEU A 117 -29.51 5.87 -10.82
N VAL A 118 -29.70 4.99 -9.86
CA VAL A 118 -28.79 3.87 -9.56
C VAL A 118 -29.26 2.63 -10.33
N GLY A 119 -28.40 2.11 -11.20
CA GLY A 119 -28.66 0.88 -11.97
C GLY A 119 -28.32 -0.40 -11.21
N GLU A 120 -28.61 -1.55 -11.84
CA GLU A 120 -28.31 -2.86 -11.28
C GLU A 120 -26.86 -3.30 -11.58
N ARG A 121 -26.31 -4.18 -10.72
CA ARG A 121 -25.00 -4.80 -10.92
C ARG A 121 -25.21 -6.11 -11.69
N GLU A 122 -24.94 -6.09 -12.99
CA GLU A 122 -25.30 -7.22 -13.87
C GLU A 122 -24.32 -8.41 -13.80
N ASP A 123 -23.08 -8.20 -13.35
CA ASP A 123 -21.99 -9.17 -13.53
C ASP A 123 -21.44 -9.77 -12.22
N GLY A 124 -21.91 -9.34 -11.05
CA GLY A 124 -21.43 -9.81 -9.75
C GLY A 124 -19.98 -9.41 -9.40
N PHE A 125 -19.26 -8.75 -10.32
CA PHE A 125 -17.88 -8.28 -10.14
C PHE A 125 -17.82 -6.76 -9.97
N THR A 126 -18.82 -6.05 -10.48
CA THR A 126 -18.95 -4.60 -10.36
C THR A 126 -19.09 -4.18 -8.89
N VAL A 127 -18.08 -3.47 -8.38
CA VAL A 127 -18.02 -3.03 -6.96
C VAL A 127 -19.07 -1.96 -6.65
N PHE A 128 -19.29 -1.00 -7.56
CA PHE A 128 -20.26 0.08 -7.41
C PHE A 128 -21.27 0.08 -8.56
N PRO A 129 -22.58 0.26 -8.29
CA PRO A 129 -23.58 0.27 -9.34
C PRO A 129 -23.37 1.43 -10.31
N PRO A 130 -23.70 1.26 -11.60
CA PRO A 130 -23.67 2.37 -12.55
C PRO A 130 -24.65 3.46 -12.11
N CYS A 131 -24.23 4.71 -12.16
CA CYS A 131 -25.02 5.86 -11.73
C CYS A 131 -25.13 6.88 -12.87
N THR A 132 -26.35 7.31 -13.17
CA THR A 132 -26.65 8.36 -14.16
C THR A 132 -27.38 9.50 -13.49
N VAL A 133 -26.97 10.76 -13.74
CA VAL A 133 -27.62 11.93 -13.14
C VAL A 133 -29.13 11.92 -13.41
N LEU A 134 -29.93 12.21 -12.38
CA LEU A 134 -31.39 12.31 -12.49
C LEU A 134 -31.76 13.33 -13.59
N PRO A 135 -32.58 12.96 -14.60
CA PRO A 135 -32.99 13.89 -15.65
C PRO A 135 -33.69 15.15 -15.13
N GLU A 136 -34.36 15.02 -13.97
CA GLU A 136 -35.11 16.08 -13.30
C GLU A 136 -34.23 17.00 -12.42
N LEU A 137 -32.96 16.66 -12.19
CA LEU A 137 -32.09 17.39 -11.27
C LEU A 137 -31.79 18.79 -11.81
N ARG A 138 -32.24 19.80 -11.08
CA ARG A 138 -31.96 21.19 -11.43
C ARG A 138 -30.64 21.64 -10.82
N PRO A 139 -29.85 22.49 -11.50
CA PRO A 139 -28.60 23.00 -10.95
C PRO A 139 -28.74 23.67 -9.57
N GLU A 140 -29.86 24.34 -9.30
CA GLU A 140 -30.15 25.00 -8.02
C GLU A 140 -30.43 24.04 -6.84
N ASP A 141 -30.74 22.77 -7.12
CA ASP A 141 -30.98 21.72 -6.12
C ASP A 141 -29.69 20.99 -5.72
N VAL A 142 -28.59 21.26 -6.43
CA VAL A 142 -27.25 20.74 -6.15
C VAL A 142 -26.56 21.62 -5.12
N ASP A 143 -26.15 21.04 -4.01
CA ASP A 143 -25.38 21.76 -3.00
C ASP A 143 -23.86 21.62 -3.24
N GLU A 144 -23.19 22.73 -3.51
CA GLU A 144 -21.74 22.74 -3.75
C GLU A 144 -20.93 22.33 -2.52
N GLY A 145 -21.39 22.68 -1.31
CA GLY A 145 -20.72 22.31 -0.07
C GLY A 145 -20.71 20.81 0.12
N LEU A 146 -21.84 20.15 -0.16
CA LEU A 146 -21.97 18.70 -0.09
C LEU A 146 -21.10 18.00 -1.13
N LEU A 147 -21.02 18.52 -2.37
CA LEU A 147 -20.14 17.96 -3.39
C LEU A 147 -18.64 18.13 -3.03
N ARG A 148 -18.26 19.26 -2.43
CA ARG A 148 -16.90 19.46 -1.89
C ARG A 148 -16.60 18.49 -0.76
N PHE A 149 -17.56 18.21 0.10
CA PHE A 149 -17.43 17.23 1.17
C PHE A 149 -17.27 15.81 0.60
N ALA A 150 -18.01 15.46 -0.46
CA ALA A 150 -17.83 14.20 -1.17
C ALA A 150 -16.41 14.06 -1.75
N CYS A 151 -15.88 15.12 -2.38
CA CYS A 151 -14.49 15.15 -2.81
C CYS A 151 -13.50 14.96 -1.65
N TYR A 152 -13.75 15.57 -0.48
CA TYR A 152 -12.93 15.36 0.71
C TYR A 152 -12.93 13.89 1.16
N VAL A 153 -14.11 13.25 1.23
CA VAL A 153 -14.24 11.84 1.61
C VAL A 153 -13.47 10.95 0.62
N ALA A 154 -13.61 11.19 -0.68
CA ALA A 154 -12.87 10.47 -1.71
C ALA A 154 -11.34 10.60 -1.52
N ILE A 155 -10.85 11.82 -1.28
CA ILE A 155 -9.42 12.04 -1.03
C ILE A 155 -8.96 11.30 0.23
N CYS A 156 -9.78 11.22 1.28
CA CYS A 156 -9.44 10.48 2.49
C CYS A 156 -9.30 8.97 2.25
N HIS A 157 -10.14 8.37 1.40
CA HIS A 157 -9.95 6.98 0.96
C HIS A 157 -8.61 6.78 0.25
N THR A 158 -8.17 7.75 -0.57
CA THR A 158 -6.86 7.68 -1.24
C THR A 158 -5.68 7.87 -0.27
N VAL A 159 -5.78 8.80 0.69
CA VAL A 159 -4.65 9.19 1.55
C VAL A 159 -4.52 8.28 2.77
N TYR A 160 -5.62 7.82 3.34
CA TYR A 160 -5.65 7.08 4.61
C TYR A 160 -6.26 5.69 4.51
N GLY A 161 -6.88 5.37 3.38
CA GLY A 161 -7.46 4.07 3.11
C GLY A 161 -6.43 3.03 2.69
N GLN A 162 -6.89 1.79 2.61
CA GLN A 162 -6.13 0.69 2.02
C GLN A 162 -6.04 0.86 0.50
N SER A 163 -5.09 0.18 -0.14
CA SER A 163 -4.79 0.36 -1.56
C SER A 163 -6.00 0.13 -2.49
N PHE A 164 -6.91 -0.80 -2.15
CA PHE A 164 -8.14 -1.04 -2.92
C PHE A 164 -9.22 0.04 -2.75
N GLU A 165 -9.15 0.89 -1.72
CA GLU A 165 -10.10 2.00 -1.49
C GLU A 165 -9.97 3.11 -2.57
N SER A 166 -8.96 3.00 -3.44
CA SER A 166 -8.89 3.74 -4.71
C SER A 166 -10.14 3.56 -5.56
N LEU A 167 -10.81 2.39 -5.54
CA LEU A 167 -12.08 2.17 -6.23
C LEU A 167 -13.21 3.04 -5.66
N THR A 168 -13.29 3.19 -4.33
CA THR A 168 -14.25 4.08 -3.67
C THR A 168 -13.98 5.54 -4.03
N THR A 169 -12.70 5.93 -4.09
CA THR A 169 -12.28 7.26 -4.54
C THR A 169 -12.77 7.52 -5.98
N GLU A 170 -12.50 6.60 -6.90
CA GLU A 170 -12.89 6.71 -8.31
C GLU A 170 -14.40 6.81 -8.47
N HIS A 171 -15.16 6.02 -7.71
CA HIS A 171 -16.63 6.07 -7.71
C HIS A 171 -17.15 7.43 -7.26
N ILE A 172 -16.74 7.92 -6.09
CA ILE A 172 -17.22 9.20 -5.54
C ILE A 172 -16.83 10.37 -6.44
N LEU A 173 -15.57 10.42 -6.92
CA LEU A 173 -15.15 11.46 -7.85
C LEU A 173 -15.85 11.33 -9.22
N GLY A 174 -16.21 10.11 -9.62
CA GLY A 174 -17.04 9.84 -10.79
C GLY A 174 -18.43 10.47 -10.67
N LEU A 175 -19.10 10.29 -9.52
CA LEU A 175 -20.38 10.95 -9.22
C LEU A 175 -20.22 12.47 -9.30
N VAL A 176 -19.26 13.05 -8.57
CA VAL A 176 -19.05 14.51 -8.58
C VAL A 176 -18.73 15.02 -9.98
N SER A 177 -17.93 14.29 -10.77
CA SER A 177 -17.56 14.70 -12.14
C SER A 177 -18.74 14.75 -13.11
N GLN A 178 -19.81 13.98 -12.89
CA GLN A 178 -21.01 14.04 -13.74
C GLN A 178 -21.82 15.31 -13.51
N ILE A 179 -21.79 15.87 -12.28
CA ILE A 179 -22.56 17.08 -11.91
C ILE A 179 -21.68 18.34 -12.02
N ARG A 180 -20.45 18.28 -11.49
CA ARG A 180 -19.46 19.37 -11.40
C ARG A 180 -18.08 18.93 -11.88
N PRO A 181 -17.88 18.76 -13.20
CA PRO A 181 -16.61 18.33 -13.76
C PRO A 181 -15.45 19.30 -13.49
N ASP A 182 -15.76 20.59 -13.28
CA ASP A 182 -14.80 21.63 -12.91
C ASP A 182 -14.12 21.35 -11.56
N MET A 183 -14.87 20.91 -10.55
CA MET A 183 -14.32 20.57 -9.22
C MET A 183 -13.27 19.46 -9.31
N VAL A 184 -13.59 18.37 -10.02
CA VAL A 184 -12.66 17.25 -10.20
C VAL A 184 -11.47 17.64 -11.06
N LYS A 185 -11.66 18.52 -12.06
CA LYS A 185 -10.57 19.06 -12.89
C LYS A 185 -9.60 19.93 -12.07
N GLU A 186 -10.10 20.71 -11.13
CA GLU A 186 -9.27 21.49 -10.20
C GLU A 186 -8.44 20.56 -9.31
N LEU A 187 -9.05 19.50 -8.75
CA LEU A 187 -8.33 18.48 -7.97
C LEU A 187 -7.25 17.78 -8.80
N LYS A 188 -7.51 17.44 -10.06
CA LYS A 188 -6.48 16.86 -10.97
C LYS A 188 -5.30 17.82 -11.20
N THR A 189 -5.54 19.12 -11.14
CA THR A 189 -4.54 20.15 -11.42
C THR A 189 -3.75 20.58 -10.19
N ASN A 190 -4.39 20.60 -9.02
CA ASN A 190 -3.86 21.19 -7.79
C ASN A 190 -3.76 20.19 -6.61
N GLY A 191 -4.24 18.96 -6.76
CA GLY A 191 -4.37 18.05 -5.62
C GLY A 191 -5.37 18.57 -4.59
N SER A 192 -5.24 18.13 -3.34
CA SER A 192 -6.12 18.58 -2.25
C SER A 192 -5.81 20.00 -1.75
N GLY A 193 -4.63 20.53 -2.11
CA GLY A 193 -4.08 21.77 -1.57
C GLY A 193 -3.30 21.63 -0.26
N LYS A 194 -3.18 20.42 0.30
CA LYS A 194 -2.39 20.15 1.52
C LYS A 194 -0.88 20.11 1.28
N LEU A 195 -0.43 19.76 0.07
CA LEU A 195 1.00 19.72 -0.26
C LEU A 195 1.61 21.13 -0.34
N PRO A 196 2.84 21.34 0.18
CA PRO A 196 3.57 22.59 0.02
C PRO A 196 3.73 22.99 -1.47
N PRO A 197 3.68 24.29 -1.83
CA PRO A 197 3.74 24.72 -3.24
C PRO A 197 4.97 24.23 -4.02
N ASN A 198 6.13 24.16 -3.37
CA ASN A 198 7.40 23.68 -3.93
C ASN A 198 7.49 22.14 -4.10
N ILE A 199 6.56 21.41 -3.46
CA ILE A 199 6.36 19.97 -3.63
C ILE A 199 5.26 19.73 -4.66
N GLN A 200 4.17 20.49 -4.64
CA GLN A 200 3.09 20.36 -5.62
C GLN A 200 3.59 20.58 -7.06
N LYS A 201 4.43 21.60 -7.29
CA LYS A 201 5.04 21.90 -8.59
C LYS A 201 6.48 22.34 -8.41
N ARG A 202 7.39 21.69 -9.14
CA ARG A 202 8.82 22.00 -9.15
C ARG A 202 9.32 22.17 -10.57
N LYS A 203 10.05 23.25 -10.83
CA LYS A 203 10.73 23.47 -12.10
C LYS A 203 12.14 23.97 -11.84
N THR A 204 13.11 23.24 -12.36
CA THR A 204 14.53 23.55 -12.18
C THR A 204 15.24 23.51 -13.53
N LYS A 205 16.58 23.55 -13.49
CA LYS A 205 17.41 23.38 -14.68
C LYS A 205 17.37 21.93 -15.20
N HIS A 206 17.20 20.95 -14.32
CA HIS A 206 17.26 19.52 -14.67
C HIS A 206 15.91 18.88 -14.92
N LEU A 207 14.83 19.34 -14.25
CA LEU A 207 13.53 18.69 -14.38
C LEU A 207 12.34 19.64 -14.26
N THR A 208 11.18 19.13 -14.64
CA THR A 208 9.87 19.62 -14.23
C THR A 208 9.15 18.50 -13.53
N ALA A 209 8.63 18.74 -12.34
CA ALA A 209 7.90 17.75 -11.58
C ALA A 209 6.63 18.32 -10.95
N SER A 210 5.68 17.44 -10.67
CA SER A 210 4.46 17.77 -9.95
C SER A 210 3.98 16.58 -9.14
N ALA A 211 3.41 16.83 -7.97
CA ALA A 211 2.78 15.84 -7.12
C ALA A 211 1.31 16.18 -6.90
N ASN A 212 0.46 15.16 -6.89
CA ASN A 212 -0.96 15.26 -6.65
C ASN A 212 -1.34 14.17 -5.63
N ASP A 213 -1.64 14.60 -4.41
CA ASP A 213 -2.04 13.74 -3.29
C ASP A 213 -3.48 13.21 -3.46
N ALA A 214 -4.39 14.01 -4.02
CA ALA A 214 -5.78 13.60 -4.28
C ALA A 214 -5.90 12.42 -5.27
N PHE A 215 -4.94 12.28 -6.18
CA PHE A 215 -4.90 11.20 -7.19
C PHE A 215 -3.64 10.34 -7.04
N ALA A 216 -2.94 10.44 -5.90
CA ALA A 216 -1.74 9.68 -5.59
C ALA A 216 -0.74 9.58 -6.78
N THR A 217 -0.41 10.72 -7.40
CA THR A 217 0.39 10.74 -8.64
C THR A 217 1.57 11.67 -8.53
N ILE A 218 2.76 11.15 -8.85
CA ILE A 218 4.00 11.89 -8.98
C ILE A 218 4.42 11.88 -10.45
N ARG A 219 4.56 13.06 -11.06
CA ARG A 219 5.04 13.22 -12.44
C ARG A 219 6.41 13.88 -12.42
N ILE A 220 7.37 13.31 -13.12
CA ILE A 220 8.73 13.84 -13.23
C ILE A 220 9.14 13.77 -14.70
N THR A 221 9.47 14.92 -15.29
CA THR A 221 10.09 14.98 -16.62
C THR A 221 11.50 15.54 -16.48
N ALA A 222 12.49 14.66 -16.62
CA ALA A 222 13.90 15.02 -16.62
C ALA A 222 14.33 15.51 -18.01
N ARG A 223 15.14 16.56 -18.06
CA ARG A 223 15.66 17.15 -19.29
C ARG A 223 16.95 16.48 -19.76
N ASP A 224 17.69 15.92 -18.81
CA ASP A 224 18.89 15.14 -19.02
C ASP A 224 18.87 13.89 -18.10
N CYS A 225 19.76 12.95 -18.36
CA CYS A 225 19.93 11.72 -17.57
C CYS A 225 21.22 11.75 -16.72
N GLY A 226 21.79 12.94 -16.48
CA GLY A 226 23.00 13.12 -15.70
C GLY A 226 22.78 12.90 -14.20
N GLU A 227 23.89 12.79 -13.46
CA GLU A 227 23.88 12.58 -12.00
C GLU A 227 23.03 13.63 -11.27
N GLY A 228 23.13 14.91 -11.66
CA GLY A 228 22.35 16.00 -11.06
C GLY A 228 20.83 15.89 -11.29
N ALA A 229 20.39 15.43 -12.47
CA ALA A 229 18.98 15.22 -12.74
C ALA A 229 18.41 14.02 -11.95
N CYS A 230 19.18 12.93 -11.85
CA CYS A 230 18.80 11.78 -11.03
C CYS A 230 18.79 12.13 -9.53
N GLU A 231 19.79 12.87 -9.04
CA GLU A 231 19.84 13.37 -7.67
C GLU A 231 18.61 14.20 -7.32
N GLU A 232 18.24 15.13 -8.18
CA GLU A 232 17.09 16.01 -7.95
C GLU A 232 15.77 15.24 -7.99
N ALA A 233 15.62 14.29 -8.91
CA ALA A 233 14.44 13.43 -8.99
C ALA A 233 14.28 12.55 -7.73
N LEU A 234 15.38 11.94 -7.25
CA LEU A 234 15.37 11.13 -6.02
C LEU A 234 15.06 11.98 -4.79
N SER A 235 15.66 13.17 -4.69
CA SER A 235 15.42 14.08 -3.56
C SER A 235 13.97 14.52 -3.53
N TYR A 236 13.39 14.85 -4.70
CA TYR A 236 11.99 15.19 -4.82
C TYR A 236 11.05 14.05 -4.39
N LEU A 237 11.36 12.80 -4.76
CA LEU A 237 10.59 11.64 -4.30
C LEU A 237 10.65 11.48 -2.78
N ILE A 238 11.83 11.59 -2.18
CA ILE A 238 12.01 11.50 -0.72
C ILE A 238 11.22 12.59 -0.01
N GLU A 239 11.34 13.85 -0.44
CA GLU A 239 10.61 14.99 0.13
C GLU A 239 9.08 14.80 0.08
N ILE A 240 8.57 14.16 -0.99
CA ILE A 240 7.14 13.81 -1.11
C ILE A 240 6.75 12.75 -0.10
N LEU A 241 7.51 11.65 0.01
CA LEU A 241 7.18 10.53 0.89
C LEU A 241 7.32 10.87 2.39
N GLU A 242 8.05 11.93 2.70
CA GLU A 242 8.12 12.51 4.05
C GLU A 242 6.87 13.37 4.39
N GLN A 243 6.02 13.72 3.42
CA GLN A 243 4.78 14.44 3.69
C GLN A 243 3.75 13.51 4.34
N PRO A 244 3.22 13.85 5.53
CA PRO A 244 2.20 13.04 6.20
C PRO A 244 0.92 12.83 5.38
N GLU A 245 0.61 13.78 4.50
CA GLU A 245 -0.61 13.81 3.69
C GLU A 245 -0.45 13.14 2.31
N PHE A 246 0.73 12.58 1.97
CA PHE A 246 0.90 11.90 0.69
C PHE A 246 0.52 10.40 0.78
N PRO A 247 -0.29 9.88 -0.15
CA PRO A 247 -0.67 8.46 -0.17
C PRO A 247 0.51 7.49 -0.22
N ARG A 248 0.33 6.32 0.38
CA ARG A 248 1.34 5.23 0.39
C ARG A 248 1.31 4.37 -0.87
N SER A 249 0.12 4.15 -1.44
CA SER A 249 -0.05 3.64 -2.81
C SER A 249 -0.12 4.79 -3.81
N TYR A 250 0.77 4.82 -4.80
CA TYR A 250 0.88 5.95 -5.73
C TYR A 250 1.48 5.59 -7.09
N SER A 251 1.28 6.44 -8.09
CA SER A 251 1.89 6.34 -9.41
C SER A 251 3.16 7.18 -9.52
N ILE A 252 4.25 6.62 -10.06
CA ILE A 252 5.37 7.40 -10.58
C ILE A 252 5.32 7.41 -12.11
N GLU A 253 5.08 8.59 -12.66
CA GLU A 253 5.18 8.88 -14.09
C GLU A 253 6.48 9.64 -14.39
N PHE A 254 7.56 8.89 -14.57
CA PHE A 254 8.84 9.45 -14.97
C PHE A 254 9.03 9.43 -16.49
N ARG A 255 9.61 10.52 -17.03
CA ARG A 255 10.04 10.62 -18.43
C ARG A 255 11.45 11.22 -18.46
N GLY A 256 12.42 10.45 -18.91
CA GLY A 256 13.79 10.92 -19.21
C GLY A 256 14.15 10.75 -20.69
N PRO A 257 15.20 11.43 -21.18
CA PRO A 257 15.64 11.34 -22.58
C PRO A 257 16.20 9.95 -22.97
N GLU A 258 16.84 9.23 -22.05
CA GLU A 258 17.42 7.91 -22.31
C GLU A 258 16.47 6.78 -21.93
N LYS A 259 15.98 5.99 -22.90
CA LYS A 259 15.10 4.83 -22.65
C LYS A 259 15.90 3.59 -22.20
N ILE A 260 16.57 3.70 -21.07
CA ILE A 260 17.31 2.61 -20.42
C ILE A 260 16.45 1.94 -19.34
N TYR A 261 16.71 0.65 -19.11
CA TYR A 261 15.98 -0.19 -18.17
C TYR A 261 16.96 -1.17 -17.50
N LEU A 262 16.60 -1.71 -16.34
CA LEU A 262 17.40 -2.71 -15.64
C LEU A 262 17.50 -3.97 -16.51
N PRO A 263 18.63 -4.69 -16.46
CA PRO A 263 18.86 -5.90 -17.25
C PRO A 263 18.14 -7.13 -16.66
N ILE A 264 16.87 -6.97 -16.29
CA ILE A 264 16.00 -8.01 -15.71
C ILE A 264 14.89 -8.32 -16.71
N PRO A 265 14.92 -9.49 -17.37
CA PRO A 265 13.90 -9.88 -18.34
C PRO A 265 12.50 -9.93 -17.73
N GLY A 266 11.50 -9.50 -18.52
CA GLY A 266 10.09 -9.57 -18.14
C GLY A 266 9.57 -8.45 -17.25
N LEU A 267 10.40 -7.49 -16.83
CA LEU A 267 9.92 -6.31 -16.11
C LEU A 267 9.16 -5.34 -17.04
N PRO A 268 8.11 -4.66 -16.55
CA PRO A 268 7.38 -3.68 -17.34
C PRO A 268 8.27 -2.48 -17.70
N LYS A 269 8.17 -2.00 -18.95
CA LYS A 269 8.92 -0.83 -19.45
C LYS A 269 8.19 0.47 -19.10
N LYS A 270 8.19 0.83 -17.83
CA LYS A 270 7.50 2.01 -17.27
C LYS A 270 8.50 3.09 -16.82
N GLY A 271 8.01 4.31 -16.62
CA GLY A 271 8.84 5.44 -16.22
C GLY A 271 9.63 5.20 -14.94
N VAL A 272 9.01 4.62 -13.92
CA VAL A 272 9.68 4.28 -12.65
C VAL A 272 10.86 3.33 -12.85
N HIS A 273 10.73 2.36 -13.75
CA HIS A 273 11.80 1.45 -14.11
C HIS A 273 12.96 2.19 -14.79
N GLN A 274 12.65 3.11 -15.71
CA GLN A 274 13.64 3.97 -16.36
C GLN A 274 14.39 4.85 -15.36
N LEU A 275 13.68 5.45 -14.40
CA LEU A 275 14.28 6.32 -13.38
C LEU A 275 15.39 5.60 -12.61
N PHE A 276 15.11 4.43 -12.06
CA PHE A 276 16.08 3.70 -11.23
C PHE A 276 17.19 3.04 -12.06
N ALA A 277 16.89 2.62 -13.30
CA ALA A 277 17.92 2.19 -14.24
C ALA A 277 18.91 3.32 -14.60
N CYS A 278 18.44 4.56 -14.62
CA CYS A 278 19.28 5.73 -14.82
C CYS A 278 20.09 6.09 -13.58
N ALA A 279 19.44 6.16 -12.42
CA ALA A 279 20.07 6.58 -11.17
C ALA A 279 21.19 5.63 -10.71
N VAL A 280 21.01 4.31 -10.89
CA VAL A 280 21.97 3.31 -10.41
C VAL A 280 23.35 3.40 -11.08
N ARG A 281 23.44 4.01 -12.27
CA ARG A 281 24.72 4.26 -12.95
C ARG A 281 25.66 5.20 -12.19
N TYR A 282 25.14 5.91 -11.18
CA TYR A 282 25.88 6.89 -10.39
C TYR A 282 26.05 6.40 -8.94
N PRO A 283 27.22 5.83 -8.57
CA PRO A 283 27.44 5.24 -7.25
C PRO A 283 27.19 6.19 -6.07
N ARG A 284 27.37 7.51 -6.25
CA ARG A 284 27.10 8.51 -5.20
C ARG A 284 25.61 8.62 -4.87
N LEU A 285 24.73 8.20 -5.77
CA LEU A 285 23.28 8.24 -5.56
C LEU A 285 22.74 6.98 -4.86
N HIS A 286 23.53 5.91 -4.74
CA HIS A 286 23.02 4.63 -4.24
C HIS A 286 22.46 4.70 -2.82
N VAL A 287 23.11 5.44 -1.92
CA VAL A 287 22.61 5.67 -0.55
C VAL A 287 21.27 6.42 -0.56
N ARG A 288 21.11 7.38 -1.49
CA ARG A 288 19.85 8.10 -1.65
C ARG A 288 18.75 7.20 -2.24
N MET A 289 19.10 6.30 -3.15
CA MET A 289 18.17 5.28 -3.66
C MET A 289 17.72 4.32 -2.54
N GLU A 290 18.62 3.93 -1.64
CA GLU A 290 18.27 3.13 -0.46
C GLU A 290 17.31 3.92 0.45
N ASN A 291 17.58 5.20 0.73
CA ASN A 291 16.69 6.04 1.54
C ASN A 291 15.29 6.12 0.93
N TYR A 292 15.19 6.34 -0.39
CA TYR A 292 13.90 6.28 -1.10
C TYR A 292 13.23 4.91 -0.92
N ALA A 293 13.95 3.81 -1.15
CA ALA A 293 13.38 2.47 -1.04
C ALA A 293 12.83 2.22 0.36
N ARG A 294 13.58 2.57 1.42
CA ARG A 294 13.14 2.38 2.81
C ARG A 294 11.95 3.24 3.20
N LEU A 295 11.79 4.43 2.61
CA LEU A 295 10.61 5.26 2.82
C LEU A 295 9.38 4.78 2.03
N ALA A 296 9.61 4.16 0.87
CA ALA A 296 8.56 3.73 -0.05
C ALA A 296 7.99 2.36 0.31
N MET A 297 8.84 1.41 0.72
CA MET A 297 8.44 0.02 0.95
C MET A 297 7.54 -0.12 2.18
N GLN A 298 6.29 -0.45 1.92
CA GLN A 298 5.29 -0.75 2.93
C GLN A 298 4.42 -1.91 2.43
N GLU A 299 4.18 -2.87 3.32
CA GLU A 299 3.30 -4.01 3.07
C GLU A 299 1.90 -3.53 2.65
N ASP A 300 1.24 -4.27 1.76
CA ASP A 300 -0.09 -3.98 1.18
C ASP A 300 -0.23 -2.71 0.33
N GLU A 301 0.87 -2.03 0.03
CA GLU A 301 0.89 -0.80 -0.78
C GLU A 301 1.47 -1.02 -2.18
N TRP A 302 0.89 -0.36 -3.19
CA TRP A 302 1.15 -0.66 -4.61
C TRP A 302 1.44 0.58 -5.46
N TYR A 303 2.18 0.38 -6.55
CA TYR A 303 2.24 1.37 -7.62
C TYR A 303 0.92 1.38 -8.42
N ASN A 304 0.10 2.44 -8.30
CA ASN A 304 -1.23 2.50 -8.94
C ASN A 304 -1.20 2.42 -10.49
N ASN A 305 -0.05 2.65 -11.13
CA ASN A 305 0.10 2.54 -12.59
C ASN A 305 0.70 1.22 -13.08
N LEU A 306 0.76 0.23 -12.19
CA LEU A 306 1.12 -1.16 -12.43
C LEU A 306 -0.01 -2.07 -11.92
N SER A 307 -0.55 -2.91 -12.81
CA SER A 307 -1.65 -3.81 -12.50
C SER A 307 -1.28 -5.25 -12.83
N ASP A 308 -2.14 -6.19 -12.41
CA ASP A 308 -2.09 -7.59 -12.78
C ASP A 308 -0.72 -8.22 -12.48
N GLU A 309 -0.17 -9.01 -13.41
CA GLU A 309 1.15 -9.64 -13.32
C GLU A 309 2.32 -8.65 -13.16
N SER A 310 2.08 -7.34 -13.32
CA SER A 310 3.08 -6.29 -13.14
C SER A 310 2.95 -5.56 -11.81
N CYS A 311 2.00 -5.93 -10.95
CA CYS A 311 1.81 -5.31 -9.64
C CYS A 311 3.11 -5.35 -8.82
N ALA A 312 3.45 -4.22 -8.21
CA ALA A 312 4.70 -4.07 -7.48
C ALA A 312 4.57 -3.00 -6.40
N MET A 313 5.19 -3.29 -5.25
CA MET A 313 5.28 -2.38 -4.12
C MET A 313 6.12 -1.14 -4.46
N PRO A 314 5.78 0.05 -3.96
CA PRO A 314 6.67 1.19 -4.02
C PRO A 314 8.06 0.86 -3.46
N GLY A 315 9.11 1.25 -4.20
CA GLY A 315 10.50 0.86 -3.91
C GLY A 315 11.06 -0.31 -4.73
N THR A 316 10.24 -1.21 -5.30
CA THR A 316 10.71 -2.42 -6.04
C THR A 316 11.86 -2.15 -7.02
N PHE A 317 11.71 -1.18 -7.92
CA PHE A 317 12.74 -0.90 -8.94
C PHE A 317 14.03 -0.31 -8.36
N ALA A 318 13.96 0.41 -7.24
CA ALA A 318 15.14 0.93 -6.55
C ALA A 318 15.93 -0.22 -5.90
N VAL A 319 15.21 -1.12 -5.23
CA VAL A 319 15.79 -2.33 -4.61
C VAL A 319 16.41 -3.23 -5.67
N PHE A 320 15.71 -3.49 -6.77
CA PHE A 320 16.25 -4.34 -7.84
C PHE A 320 17.50 -3.75 -8.48
N ALA A 321 17.52 -2.43 -8.68
CA ALA A 321 18.69 -1.75 -9.20
C ALA A 321 19.89 -1.91 -8.25
N LEU A 322 19.71 -1.60 -6.96
CA LEU A 322 20.77 -1.71 -5.95
C LEU A 322 21.21 -3.16 -5.69
N GLY A 323 20.28 -4.10 -5.63
CA GLY A 323 20.57 -5.52 -5.43
C GLY A 323 21.48 -6.11 -6.51
N LEU A 324 21.37 -5.58 -7.74
CA LEU A 324 22.26 -5.92 -8.83
C LEU A 324 23.64 -5.24 -8.76
N GLU A 325 23.89 -4.29 -7.86
CA GLU A 325 25.22 -3.66 -7.70
C GLU A 325 26.17 -4.46 -6.80
N GLY A 326 25.65 -5.31 -5.91
CA GLY A 326 26.45 -6.28 -5.16
C GLY A 326 26.11 -6.43 -3.67
N PRO A 327 26.94 -7.18 -2.92
CA PRO A 327 26.65 -7.63 -1.55
C PRO A 327 26.26 -6.54 -0.55
N LYS A 328 26.77 -5.31 -0.76
CA LYS A 328 26.44 -4.15 0.06
C LYS A 328 24.93 -3.92 0.22
N TRP A 329 24.13 -4.28 -0.79
CA TRP A 329 22.70 -3.97 -0.85
C TRP A 329 21.80 -5.18 -0.59
N TRP A 330 22.36 -6.37 -0.37
CA TRP A 330 21.54 -7.59 -0.25
C TRP A 330 20.68 -7.61 1.01
N ARG A 331 21.09 -6.90 2.08
CA ARG A 331 20.20 -6.72 3.23
C ARG A 331 18.94 -5.94 2.88
N LEU A 332 19.05 -4.89 2.07
CA LEU A 332 17.89 -4.14 1.56
C LEU A 332 16.99 -5.03 0.69
N VAL A 333 17.58 -5.95 -0.09
CA VAL A 333 16.83 -6.94 -0.88
C VAL A 333 16.05 -7.89 0.03
N CYS A 334 16.67 -8.44 1.08
CA CYS A 334 15.95 -9.28 2.04
C CYS A 334 14.82 -8.51 2.74
N ASP A 335 15.11 -7.29 3.23
CA ASP A 335 14.12 -6.40 3.86
C ASP A 335 12.92 -6.13 2.91
N TYR A 336 13.17 -6.03 1.60
CA TYR A 336 12.12 -5.87 0.59
C TYR A 336 11.30 -7.16 0.41
N LEU A 337 11.95 -8.31 0.30
CA LEU A 337 11.29 -9.60 0.10
C LEU A 337 10.40 -9.97 1.30
N ASP A 338 10.82 -9.61 2.52
CA ASP A 338 10.03 -9.79 3.75
C ASP A 338 8.74 -8.96 3.78
N ARG A 339 8.62 -7.92 2.95
CA ARG A 339 7.44 -7.04 2.84
C ARG A 339 6.61 -7.32 1.59
N CYS A 340 7.10 -8.18 0.69
CA CYS A 340 6.34 -8.55 -0.49
C CYS A 340 5.19 -9.44 -0.05
N ASP A 341 3.98 -9.04 -0.44
CA ASP A 341 2.81 -9.90 -0.39
C ASP A 341 2.97 -11.07 -1.38
N ASP A 342 2.70 -12.28 -0.87
CA ASP A 342 2.95 -13.54 -1.54
C ASP A 342 1.88 -13.93 -2.57
N GLU A 343 0.74 -13.21 -2.59
CA GLU A 343 -0.39 -13.43 -3.48
C GLU A 343 -0.37 -12.51 -4.72
N HIS A 344 -0.04 -11.22 -4.58
CA HIS A 344 -0.31 -10.25 -5.65
C HIS A 344 0.94 -9.79 -6.43
N SER A 345 2.18 -9.96 -5.92
CA SER A 345 3.39 -9.57 -6.65
C SER A 345 4.20 -10.76 -7.18
N SER A 346 4.65 -10.67 -8.44
CA SER A 346 5.49 -11.70 -9.08
C SER A 346 6.80 -11.18 -9.68
N LEU A 347 7.07 -9.87 -9.60
CA LEU A 347 8.25 -9.28 -10.23
C LEU A 347 9.56 -9.71 -9.54
N GLN A 348 9.49 -10.04 -8.26
CA GLN A 348 10.61 -10.50 -7.46
C GLN A 348 11.15 -11.87 -7.94
N GLU A 349 10.32 -12.74 -8.53
CA GLU A 349 10.79 -13.96 -9.22
C GLU A 349 11.82 -13.61 -10.31
N LYS A 350 11.48 -12.66 -11.19
CA LYS A 350 12.32 -12.24 -12.33
C LYS A 350 13.65 -11.66 -11.84
N PHE A 351 13.60 -10.90 -10.74
CA PHE A 351 14.78 -10.37 -10.08
C PHE A 351 15.65 -11.49 -9.51
N ILE A 352 15.08 -12.43 -8.74
CA ILE A 352 15.80 -13.56 -8.12
C ILE A 352 16.52 -14.39 -9.18
N HIS A 353 15.87 -14.70 -10.30
CA HIS A 353 16.51 -15.42 -11.41
C HIS A 353 17.72 -14.67 -11.97
N THR A 354 17.56 -13.36 -12.19
CA THR A 354 18.64 -12.51 -12.71
C THR A 354 19.79 -12.37 -11.71
N PHE A 355 19.45 -12.25 -10.42
CA PHE A 355 20.37 -12.12 -9.31
C PHE A 355 21.29 -13.33 -9.18
N PHE A 356 20.72 -14.54 -9.12
CA PHE A 356 21.50 -15.78 -9.02
C PHE A 356 22.26 -16.10 -10.31
N LYS A 357 21.77 -15.68 -11.48
CA LYS A 357 22.54 -15.76 -12.72
C LYS A 357 23.80 -14.89 -12.69
N LYS A 358 23.76 -13.75 -11.99
CA LYS A 358 24.89 -12.82 -11.88
C LYS A 358 25.88 -13.22 -10.79
N TYR A 359 25.38 -13.62 -9.62
CA TYR A 359 26.20 -13.82 -8.42
C TYR A 359 26.41 -15.27 -8.03
N GLY A 360 25.66 -16.21 -8.61
CA GLY A 360 25.71 -17.61 -8.23
C GLY A 360 25.19 -17.87 -6.82
N PHE A 361 25.36 -19.12 -6.38
CA PHE A 361 24.95 -19.60 -5.06
C PHE A 361 26.15 -19.57 -4.11
N THR A 362 26.16 -18.61 -3.20
CA THR A 362 27.23 -18.38 -2.22
C THR A 362 26.61 -18.21 -0.85
N ALA A 363 27.40 -18.34 0.21
CA ALA A 363 26.92 -18.12 1.58
C ALA A 363 26.28 -16.72 1.76
N GLN A 364 26.79 -15.71 1.06
CA GLN A 364 26.24 -14.35 1.12
C GLN A 364 24.97 -14.17 0.26
N SER A 365 24.84 -14.88 -0.87
CA SER A 365 23.72 -14.69 -1.81
C SER A 365 22.50 -15.53 -1.48
N LEU A 366 22.69 -16.71 -0.86
CA LEU A 366 21.62 -17.64 -0.54
C LEU A 366 20.53 -17.12 0.42
N PRO A 367 20.78 -16.22 1.40
CA PRO A 367 19.70 -15.62 2.18
C PRO A 367 18.62 -14.98 1.29
N VAL A 368 19.01 -14.36 0.16
CA VAL A 368 18.08 -13.79 -0.82
C VAL A 368 17.16 -14.86 -1.42
N LEU A 369 17.62 -16.10 -1.58
CA LEU A 369 16.77 -17.20 -2.04
C LEU A 369 15.75 -17.60 -0.98
N VAL A 370 16.16 -17.69 0.29
CA VAL A 370 15.27 -18.11 1.40
C VAL A 370 14.14 -17.08 1.56
N HIS A 371 14.49 -15.80 1.70
CA HIS A 371 13.52 -14.70 1.73
C HIS A 371 12.68 -14.67 0.43
N GLY A 372 13.30 -14.96 -0.72
CA GLY A 372 12.61 -14.99 -2.00
C GLY A 372 11.53 -16.07 -2.08
N VAL A 373 11.80 -17.26 -1.56
CA VAL A 373 10.84 -18.36 -1.48
C VAL A 373 9.69 -18.02 -0.54
N GLN A 374 9.94 -17.28 0.54
CA GLN A 374 8.90 -16.85 1.47
C GLN A 374 8.06 -15.69 0.93
N SER A 375 8.61 -14.89 0.03
CA SER A 375 7.95 -13.71 -0.56
C SER A 375 6.92 -14.01 -1.66
N MET A 376 6.63 -15.29 -1.94
CA MET A 376 5.65 -15.71 -2.94
C MET A 376 5.24 -17.18 -2.75
N GLN A 377 4.00 -17.52 -3.06
CA GLN A 377 3.50 -18.90 -2.89
C GLN A 377 4.28 -19.96 -3.69
N ASN A 378 4.84 -19.60 -4.85
CA ASN A 378 5.57 -20.56 -5.69
C ASN A 378 6.62 -19.87 -6.57
N LEU A 379 7.85 -19.75 -6.05
CA LEU A 379 8.99 -19.31 -6.84
C LEU A 379 9.31 -20.33 -7.94
N LYS A 380 9.09 -19.95 -9.21
CA LYS A 380 9.36 -20.87 -10.31
C LYS A 380 10.85 -21.17 -10.43
N PRO A 381 11.23 -22.43 -10.63
CA PRO A 381 12.64 -22.79 -10.81
C PRO A 381 13.20 -22.28 -12.14
N ALA A 382 14.37 -21.65 -12.08
CA ALA A 382 15.14 -21.31 -13.27
C ALA A 382 16.00 -22.50 -13.72
N LYS A 383 16.05 -22.78 -15.03
CA LYS A 383 16.77 -23.94 -15.58
C LYS A 383 18.27 -23.91 -15.25
N GLU A 384 18.82 -22.71 -15.22
CA GLU A 384 20.24 -22.42 -14.99
C GLU A 384 20.67 -22.70 -13.55
N PHE A 385 19.76 -22.64 -12.56
CA PHE A 385 20.10 -22.79 -11.14
C PHE A 385 20.79 -24.13 -10.85
N ARG A 386 20.29 -25.20 -11.48
CA ARG A 386 20.86 -26.55 -11.34
C ARG A 386 22.33 -26.62 -11.78
N THR A 387 22.72 -25.84 -12.78
CA THR A 387 24.10 -25.77 -13.25
C THR A 387 24.95 -24.88 -12.37
N LEU A 388 24.40 -23.74 -11.94
CA LEU A 388 25.11 -22.77 -11.11
C LEU A 388 25.46 -23.34 -9.73
N ILE A 389 24.56 -24.13 -9.14
CA ILE A 389 24.77 -24.72 -7.80
C ILE A 389 25.64 -26.00 -7.83
N ALA A 390 25.98 -26.53 -9.01
CA ALA A 390 26.66 -27.82 -9.15
C ALA A 390 28.18 -27.74 -8.91
N ASN A 391 28.57 -27.22 -7.75
CA ASN A 391 29.94 -27.16 -7.27
C ASN A 391 29.99 -27.31 -5.75
N GLU A 392 31.17 -27.57 -5.21
CA GLU A 392 31.35 -27.87 -3.79
C GLU A 392 30.96 -26.71 -2.87
N GLU A 393 31.45 -25.51 -3.18
CA GLU A 393 31.25 -24.28 -2.39
C GLU A 393 29.77 -23.92 -2.26
N SER A 394 29.02 -23.98 -3.37
CA SER A 394 27.59 -23.67 -3.37
C SER A 394 26.76 -24.68 -2.58
N LEU A 395 27.12 -25.98 -2.62
CA LEU A 395 26.42 -27.01 -1.86
C LEU A 395 26.73 -26.92 -0.36
N ASP A 396 27.97 -26.57 0.01
CA ASP A 396 28.33 -26.30 1.41
C ASP A 396 27.58 -25.10 1.97
N ALA A 397 27.53 -24.00 1.21
CA ALA A 397 26.79 -22.81 1.61
C ALA A 397 25.29 -23.09 1.77
N LEU A 398 24.73 -23.95 0.91
CA LEU A 398 23.34 -24.37 1.01
C LEU A 398 23.09 -25.24 2.28
N MET A 399 24.05 -26.09 2.64
CA MET A 399 23.99 -26.87 3.89
C MET A 399 24.15 -26.01 5.14
N GLU A 400 24.99 -24.98 5.10
CA GLU A 400 25.12 -24.00 6.19
C GLU A 400 23.78 -23.32 6.47
N ILE A 401 23.10 -22.85 5.42
CA ILE A 401 21.78 -22.23 5.56
C ILE A 401 20.72 -23.21 6.06
N LYS A 402 20.75 -24.47 5.62
CA LYS A 402 19.85 -25.52 6.14
C LYS A 402 19.94 -25.65 7.66
N GLY A 403 21.15 -25.52 8.22
CA GLY A 403 21.40 -25.57 9.66
C GLY A 403 20.97 -24.32 10.44
N HIS A 404 20.47 -23.30 9.74
CA HIS A 404 20.09 -21.99 10.28
C HIS A 404 18.71 -21.53 9.79
N LEU A 405 17.90 -22.44 9.23
CA LEU A 405 16.57 -22.11 8.69
C LEU A 405 15.61 -21.59 9.75
N GLU A 406 15.81 -21.96 11.02
CA GLU A 406 15.01 -21.48 12.15
C GLU A 406 15.02 -19.96 12.29
N TYR A 407 16.08 -19.28 11.85
CA TYR A 407 16.16 -17.82 11.90
C TYR A 407 15.33 -17.11 10.82
N TYR A 408 14.78 -17.85 9.86
CA TYR A 408 13.93 -17.31 8.79
C TYR A 408 12.43 -17.53 9.05
N LEU A 409 12.07 -18.29 10.09
CA LEU A 409 10.67 -18.48 10.45
C LEU A 409 10.18 -17.34 11.35
N PRO A 410 8.88 -16.95 11.25
CA PRO A 410 8.27 -16.02 12.19
C PRO A 410 8.41 -16.53 13.64
N GLU A 411 8.57 -15.62 14.60
CA GLU A 411 8.70 -16.00 16.03
C GLU A 411 7.53 -16.86 16.52
N GLU A 412 6.32 -16.62 15.98
CA GLU A 412 5.10 -17.38 16.26
C GLU A 412 5.18 -18.85 15.84
N SER A 413 6.02 -19.16 14.85
CA SER A 413 6.26 -20.53 14.39
C SER A 413 7.17 -21.31 15.35
N GLY A 414 7.94 -20.61 16.20
CA GLY A 414 8.95 -21.22 17.06
C GLY A 414 9.85 -22.20 16.31
N ASN A 415 10.14 -23.35 16.93
CA ASN A 415 10.86 -24.46 16.30
C ASN A 415 9.89 -25.50 15.69
N ASP A 416 8.86 -25.06 14.95
CA ASP A 416 7.97 -25.99 14.25
C ASP A 416 8.74 -26.74 13.15
N LYS A 417 9.01 -28.02 13.40
CA LYS A 417 9.69 -28.93 12.48
C LYS A 417 8.97 -29.06 11.14
N ARG A 418 7.64 -28.87 11.10
CA ARG A 418 6.88 -28.91 9.84
C ARG A 418 7.14 -27.66 9.01
N ALA A 419 7.08 -26.48 9.60
CA ALA A 419 7.39 -25.22 8.93
C ALA A 419 8.81 -25.23 8.34
N LEU A 420 9.81 -25.71 9.11
CA LEU A 420 11.18 -25.89 8.63
C LEU A 420 11.27 -26.85 7.43
N ALA A 421 10.57 -27.97 7.49
CA ALA A 421 10.54 -28.95 6.40
C ALA A 421 9.88 -28.39 5.13
N TYR A 422 8.82 -27.59 5.27
CA TYR A 422 8.18 -26.92 4.14
C TYR A 422 9.10 -25.87 3.52
N LEU A 423 9.67 -24.97 4.31
CA LEU A 423 10.61 -23.96 3.82
C LEU A 423 11.79 -24.61 3.10
N TRP A 424 12.37 -25.67 3.68
CA TRP A 424 13.46 -26.39 3.03
C TRP A 424 13.05 -27.03 1.71
N ARG A 425 11.87 -27.68 1.67
CA ARG A 425 11.32 -28.24 0.43
C ARG A 425 11.17 -27.17 -0.65
N ASP A 426 10.70 -25.99 -0.28
CA ASP A 426 10.42 -24.91 -1.22
C ASP A 426 11.74 -24.25 -1.72
N VAL A 427 12.78 -24.17 -0.88
CA VAL A 427 14.15 -23.83 -1.29
C VAL A 427 14.70 -24.85 -2.30
N LEU A 428 14.58 -26.14 -2.02
CA LEU A 428 15.00 -27.20 -2.94
C LEU A 428 14.21 -27.15 -4.25
N TRP A 429 12.90 -26.87 -4.19
CA TRP A 429 12.05 -26.68 -5.35
C TRP A 429 12.48 -25.49 -6.20
N ALA A 430 12.81 -24.35 -5.60
CA ALA A 430 13.28 -23.18 -6.35
C ALA A 430 14.56 -23.47 -7.17
N ILE A 431 15.43 -24.36 -6.68
CA ILE A 431 16.70 -24.71 -7.35
C ILE A 431 16.50 -25.83 -8.37
N TRP A 432 15.83 -26.92 -7.98
CA TRP A 432 15.75 -28.15 -8.78
C TRP A 432 14.36 -28.45 -9.36
N GLY A 433 13.31 -27.69 -9.02
CA GLY A 433 11.93 -27.95 -9.45
C GLY A 433 11.51 -29.39 -9.16
N THR A 434 10.80 -30.02 -10.10
CA THR A 434 10.39 -31.44 -9.99
C THR A 434 11.54 -32.44 -9.79
N ALA A 435 12.80 -32.04 -10.02
CA ALA A 435 13.94 -32.91 -9.74
C ALA A 435 14.33 -32.97 -8.25
N SER A 436 13.82 -32.06 -7.40
CA SER A 436 14.00 -32.13 -5.94
C SER A 436 13.08 -33.16 -5.28
N GLU A 437 11.99 -33.54 -5.94
CA GLU A 437 11.04 -34.54 -5.44
C GLU A 437 11.70 -35.90 -5.20
N ASN A 438 11.04 -36.75 -4.40
CA ASN A 438 11.52 -38.09 -4.04
C ASN A 438 12.96 -38.07 -3.50
N GLY A 439 13.25 -37.10 -2.62
CA GLY A 439 14.56 -36.91 -2.00
C GLY A 439 15.68 -36.63 -3.00
N GLY A 440 15.39 -35.94 -4.10
CA GLY A 440 16.40 -35.58 -5.10
C GLY A 440 17.08 -36.76 -5.80
N SER A 441 16.47 -37.96 -5.77
CA SER A 441 17.07 -39.20 -6.29
C SER A 441 17.59 -39.08 -7.73
N LYS A 442 16.87 -38.33 -8.58
CA LYS A 442 17.28 -38.01 -9.95
C LYS A 442 18.56 -37.18 -9.99
N VAL A 443 18.64 -36.14 -9.16
CA VAL A 443 19.80 -35.23 -9.07
C VAL A 443 21.03 -36.00 -8.58
N ILE A 444 20.90 -36.76 -7.49
CA ILE A 444 21.99 -37.56 -6.89
C ILE A 444 22.52 -38.60 -7.88
N LYS A 445 21.64 -39.28 -8.63
CA LYS A 445 22.04 -40.29 -9.61
C LYS A 445 22.93 -39.70 -10.72
N THR A 446 22.61 -38.49 -11.16
CA THR A 446 23.30 -37.79 -12.25
C THR A 446 24.49 -36.94 -11.79
N ALA A 447 24.66 -36.74 -10.49
CA ALA A 447 25.73 -35.91 -9.95
C ALA A 447 27.13 -36.51 -10.20
N PRO A 448 28.17 -35.66 -10.40
CA PRO A 448 29.57 -36.09 -10.40
C PRO A 448 29.91 -36.86 -9.13
N LYS A 449 30.83 -37.84 -9.23
CA LYS A 449 31.14 -38.76 -8.14
C LYS A 449 31.61 -38.02 -6.89
N GLU A 450 32.31 -36.91 -7.09
CA GLU A 450 32.90 -36.04 -6.09
C GLU A 450 31.84 -35.23 -5.32
N LEU A 451 30.67 -34.96 -5.93
CA LEU A 451 29.60 -34.17 -5.32
C LEU A 451 28.45 -35.03 -4.77
N LYS A 452 28.42 -36.34 -5.06
CA LYS A 452 27.29 -37.23 -4.69
C LYS A 452 26.99 -37.21 -3.20
N GLU A 453 28.02 -37.23 -2.36
CA GLU A 453 27.85 -37.20 -0.91
C GLU A 453 27.20 -35.90 -0.44
N LYS A 454 27.61 -34.75 -0.99
CA LYS A 454 27.01 -33.45 -0.66
C LYS A 454 25.55 -33.36 -1.10
N TYR A 455 25.23 -33.84 -2.29
CA TYR A 455 23.84 -33.93 -2.73
C TYR A 455 23.00 -34.83 -1.81
N GLN A 456 23.54 -35.96 -1.34
CA GLN A 456 22.84 -36.80 -0.36
C GLN A 456 22.57 -36.05 0.94
N GLN A 457 23.51 -35.24 1.44
CA GLN A 457 23.31 -34.44 2.65
C GLN A 457 22.27 -33.32 2.46
N VAL A 458 22.26 -32.67 1.30
CA VAL A 458 21.28 -31.63 0.95
C VAL A 458 19.86 -32.19 0.95
N PHE A 459 19.66 -33.36 0.33
CA PHE A 459 18.34 -33.98 0.17
C PHE A 459 17.88 -34.88 1.32
N ALA A 460 18.76 -35.22 2.27
CA ALA A 460 18.40 -35.93 3.51
C ALA A 460 17.53 -35.07 4.43
#